data_AF-A0A7H9DK99-F1
#
_entry.id   AF-A0A7H9DK99-F1
#
_cell.length_a   1.000
_cell.length_b   1.000
_cell.length_c   1.000
_cell.angle_alpha   90.00
_cell.angle_beta   90.00
_cell.angle_gamma   90.00
#
_symmetry.space_group_name_H-M   'P 1'
#
loop_
_entity.id
_entity.type
_entity.pdbx_description
1 polymer ?
#
loop_
_entity_poly.entity_id
_entity_poly.type
_entity_poly.pdbx_seq_one_letter_code
_entity_poly.pdbx_strand_id
1 'polypeptide(L)'
;MYIMTIKVATIGSCITRDNFNSKINPYYKLFFDVIAHQNQTAIPSLMSDKLELQVTESFINKTNYVQNLLLREFDKSFLETLKKEKPQYLLMDLDPDVKFGLLKIEDNSYITNNSNFKGINQLDTSGTLNINDDFGQYFEIWSRAIHKFFEFINNEVTGCKVILVKGRFTDTFTDGTTLTELRTQQNIPLQDFESMNKVWDKLDDYIVKNFDVEVLDMTNTHFKLDKNHIWGPYYLHYEKKFYNKFLNELVNITYKNCNSLADDLARSVQRIFIDDELELLHTKTVEVILNSEKNIIQMSRRNEKIYSLYKELLKNDYILYFHKDGVSKLYKRKYIKELWKRNDLYQEGDVFYTLDKPVERKENKSSIDKKLIVIFPCMPNVEVYDSYLMTNRMFTKFFNGIERSLVKNVYTMRIMDLNLSHGSHYINSVNNETFENDITNAIMRVKEELNIDKEDIVLYGASKGGTGSLYYGSKLDLKCLAVDPIISLGEYNVRDEHFLKGLRKEDISDNINEYLKTGSESEKYIIGSENVPFNFSHISKIEGDNIVKLNKVDEHIKAHPDVSRNTIPEQLMILNKMLLNIKF
;
A
#
# COMPACT_ATOMS: atom_id res chain seq x y z
N MET A 1 -5.45 21.86 -4.79
CA MET A 1 -4.54 21.38 -5.85
C MET A 1 -5.20 20.15 -6.47
N TYR A 2 -5.60 20.21 -7.74
CA TYR A 2 -6.31 19.12 -8.42
C TYR A 2 -5.34 17.95 -8.65
N ILE A 3 -5.79 16.72 -8.37
CA ILE A 3 -5.07 15.49 -8.74
C ILE A 3 -5.24 15.32 -10.25
N MET A 4 -4.15 15.14 -11.00
CA MET A 4 -4.26 14.80 -12.43
C MET A 4 -4.51 13.30 -12.57
N THR A 5 -5.74 12.96 -12.97
CA THR A 5 -6.11 11.60 -13.36
C THR A 5 -5.87 11.38 -14.85
N ILE A 6 -5.51 10.16 -15.24
CA ILE A 6 -5.30 9.79 -16.63
C ILE A 6 -6.65 9.63 -17.31
N LYS A 7 -6.86 10.33 -18.43
CA LYS A 7 -8.08 10.21 -19.23
C LYS A 7 -8.07 8.91 -20.03
N VAL A 8 -9.08 8.08 -19.82
CA VAL A 8 -9.23 6.79 -20.52
C VAL A 8 -10.59 6.66 -21.17
N ALA A 9 -10.64 5.92 -22.28
CA ALA A 9 -11.87 5.42 -22.88
C ALA A 9 -11.84 3.90 -22.92
N THR A 10 -13.01 3.29 -23.08
CA THR A 10 -13.13 1.82 -23.12
C THR A 10 -14.05 1.37 -24.24
N ILE A 11 -13.69 0.26 -24.89
CA ILE A 11 -14.53 -0.45 -25.86
C ILE A 11 -14.43 -1.96 -25.62
N GLY A 12 -15.56 -2.68 -25.76
CA GLY A 12 -15.57 -4.14 -25.65
C GLY A 12 -16.67 -4.62 -24.72
N SER A 13 -16.30 -5.25 -23.62
CA SER A 13 -17.22 -5.97 -22.72
C SER A 13 -17.11 -5.53 -21.25
N CYS A 14 -17.76 -6.30 -20.38
CA CYS A 14 -17.67 -6.12 -18.94
C CYS A 14 -16.26 -6.34 -18.38
N ILE A 15 -15.38 -7.09 -19.06
CA ILE A 15 -13.98 -7.26 -18.63
C ILE A 15 -13.29 -5.90 -18.53
N THR A 16 -13.40 -5.07 -19.58
CA THR A 16 -12.77 -3.76 -19.62
C THR A 16 -13.56 -2.75 -18.80
N ARG A 17 -14.89 -2.73 -18.94
CA ARG A 17 -15.76 -1.72 -18.31
C ARG A 17 -15.81 -1.81 -16.79
N ASP A 18 -15.97 -3.01 -16.23
CA ASP A 18 -16.31 -3.17 -14.82
C ASP A 18 -15.15 -2.83 -13.88
N ASN A 19 -13.92 -2.78 -14.41
CA ASN A 19 -12.77 -2.22 -13.72
C ASN A 19 -12.94 -0.74 -13.33
N PHE A 20 -13.83 -0.02 -14.01
CA PHE A 20 -14.21 1.36 -13.72
C PHE A 20 -15.56 1.49 -13.00
N ASN A 21 -15.92 0.48 -12.20
CA ASN A 21 -17.09 0.50 -11.33
C ASN A 21 -16.67 0.59 -9.86
N SER A 22 -17.08 1.63 -9.13
CA SER A 22 -16.66 1.85 -7.74
C SER A 22 -17.15 0.79 -6.75
N LYS A 23 -18.15 -0.02 -7.12
CA LYS A 23 -18.58 -1.19 -6.32
C LYS A 23 -17.60 -2.36 -6.42
N ILE A 24 -16.84 -2.43 -7.51
CA ILE A 24 -15.84 -3.48 -7.80
C ILE A 24 -14.45 -2.96 -7.42
N ASN A 25 -14.04 -1.86 -8.03
CA ASN A 25 -12.77 -1.17 -7.79
C ASN A 25 -13.02 0.22 -7.19
N PRO A 26 -13.12 0.37 -5.87
CA PRO A 26 -13.46 1.67 -5.25
C PRO A 26 -12.43 2.77 -5.50
N TYR A 27 -11.20 2.42 -5.86
CA TYR A 27 -10.08 3.36 -5.99
C TYR A 27 -9.73 3.77 -7.41
N TYR A 28 -10.38 3.25 -8.46
CA TYR A 28 -9.99 3.56 -9.84
C TYR A 28 -10.01 5.07 -10.13
N LYS A 29 -10.94 5.83 -9.52
CA LYS A 29 -11.08 7.29 -9.70
C LYS A 29 -9.91 8.09 -9.12
N LEU A 30 -9.07 7.49 -8.30
CA LEU A 30 -7.82 8.10 -7.85
C LEU A 30 -6.75 8.11 -8.95
N PHE A 31 -6.95 7.28 -9.98
CA PHE A 31 -5.98 7.07 -11.07
C PHE A 31 -6.54 7.53 -12.42
N PHE A 32 -7.82 7.26 -12.69
CA PHE A 32 -8.40 7.37 -14.03
C PHE A 32 -9.68 8.19 -14.06
N ASP A 33 -9.81 8.98 -15.13
CA ASP A 33 -11.03 9.66 -15.55
C ASP A 33 -11.57 8.96 -16.80
N VAL A 34 -12.74 8.33 -16.72
CA VAL A 34 -13.34 7.59 -17.83
C VAL A 34 -14.23 8.51 -18.65
N ILE A 35 -13.72 8.94 -19.79
CA ILE A 35 -14.37 9.95 -20.63
C ILE A 35 -15.40 9.37 -21.61
N ALA A 36 -15.26 8.09 -21.98
CA ALA A 36 -16.13 7.42 -22.95
C ALA A 36 -16.15 5.90 -22.74
N HIS A 37 -17.26 5.28 -23.13
CA HIS A 37 -17.43 3.83 -23.07
C HIS A 37 -18.35 3.32 -24.19
N GLN A 38 -17.89 2.32 -24.95
CA GLN A 38 -18.69 1.52 -25.88
C GLN A 38 -18.74 0.07 -25.40
N ASN A 39 -19.92 -0.53 -25.39
CA ASN A 39 -20.11 -1.90 -24.89
C ASN A 39 -20.82 -2.76 -25.91
N GLN A 40 -20.45 -4.03 -26.02
CA GLN A 40 -21.17 -5.04 -26.79
C GLN A 40 -21.41 -4.67 -28.26
N THR A 41 -20.45 -3.97 -28.87
CA THR A 41 -20.44 -3.60 -30.28
C THR A 41 -19.19 -4.18 -30.93
N ALA A 42 -19.37 -4.98 -31.98
CA ALA A 42 -18.27 -5.50 -32.78
C ALA A 42 -17.66 -4.40 -33.66
N ILE A 43 -16.37 -4.46 -33.93
CA ILE A 43 -15.62 -3.44 -34.68
C ILE A 43 -16.18 -3.22 -36.10
N PRO A 44 -16.59 -4.26 -36.86
CA PRO A 44 -17.27 -4.07 -38.15
C PRO A 44 -18.53 -3.20 -38.06
N SER A 45 -19.31 -3.35 -36.99
CA SER A 45 -20.46 -2.49 -36.78
C SER A 45 -20.02 -1.06 -36.43
N LEU A 46 -19.08 -0.89 -35.51
CA LEU A 46 -18.62 0.44 -35.10
C LEU A 46 -18.11 1.27 -36.29
N MET A 47 -17.42 0.62 -37.23
CA MET A 47 -16.84 1.25 -38.42
C MET A 47 -17.77 1.26 -39.64
N SER A 48 -19.04 0.85 -39.47
CA SER A 48 -20.09 1.01 -40.47
C SER A 48 -20.74 2.38 -40.39
N ASP A 49 -21.47 2.76 -41.44
CA ASP A 49 -22.18 4.04 -41.48
C ASP A 49 -23.23 4.15 -40.37
N LYS A 50 -23.51 5.40 -39.97
CA LYS A 50 -24.56 5.69 -38.99
C LYS A 50 -25.93 5.31 -39.57
N LEU A 51 -26.77 4.74 -38.73
CA LEU A 51 -28.15 4.43 -39.06
C LEU A 51 -29.11 5.28 -38.22
N GLU A 52 -30.28 5.59 -38.77
CA GLU A 52 -31.34 6.24 -38.01
C GLU A 52 -32.16 5.20 -37.24
N LEU A 53 -32.20 5.32 -35.91
CA LEU A 53 -33.01 4.44 -35.07
C LEU A 53 -34.45 4.96 -34.98
N GLN A 54 -35.41 4.15 -35.42
CA GLN A 54 -36.82 4.48 -35.28
C GLN A 54 -37.27 4.11 -33.87
N VAL A 55 -37.77 5.10 -33.14
CA VAL A 55 -38.30 4.93 -31.79
C VAL A 55 -39.66 4.23 -31.87
N THR A 56 -39.63 2.91 -31.86
CA THR A 56 -40.82 2.05 -31.86
C THR A 56 -41.25 1.67 -30.44
N GLU A 57 -42.47 1.15 -30.27
CA GLU A 57 -42.93 0.61 -28.99
C GLU A 57 -41.99 -0.50 -28.46
N SER A 58 -41.48 -1.34 -29.37
CA SER A 58 -40.49 -2.38 -29.05
C SER A 58 -39.20 -1.81 -28.45
N PHE A 59 -38.72 -0.68 -28.96
CA PHE A 59 -37.57 0.03 -28.39
C PHE A 59 -37.90 0.62 -27.01
N ILE A 60 -39.04 1.30 -26.87
CA ILE A 60 -39.46 1.94 -25.61
C ILE A 60 -39.62 0.90 -24.49
N ASN A 61 -40.10 -0.30 -24.83
CA ASN A 61 -40.30 -1.39 -23.87
C ASN A 61 -38.98 -2.07 -23.43
N LYS A 62 -37.84 -1.76 -24.05
CA LYS A 62 -36.52 -2.23 -23.58
C LYS A 62 -36.12 -1.47 -22.31
N THR A 63 -35.23 -2.07 -21.52
CA THR A 63 -34.65 -1.39 -20.35
C THR A 63 -33.80 -0.19 -20.81
N ASN A 64 -33.65 0.82 -19.94
CA ASN A 64 -32.80 1.99 -20.21
C ASN A 64 -31.37 1.59 -20.62
N TYR A 65 -30.84 0.51 -20.06
CA TYR A 65 -29.54 -0.02 -20.46
C TYR A 65 -29.51 -0.45 -21.93
N VAL A 66 -30.49 -1.25 -22.36
CA VAL A 66 -30.58 -1.74 -23.74
C VAL A 66 -30.91 -0.62 -24.72
N GLN A 67 -31.76 0.33 -24.34
CA GLN A 67 -32.03 1.52 -25.17
C GLN A 67 -30.75 2.30 -25.46
N ASN A 68 -29.90 2.53 -24.45
CA ASN A 68 -28.62 3.21 -24.62
C ASN A 68 -27.64 2.42 -25.50
N LEU A 69 -27.62 1.07 -25.40
CA LEU A 69 -26.82 0.24 -26.29
C LEU A 69 -27.27 0.39 -27.75
N LEU A 70 -28.58 0.31 -28.01
CA LEU A 70 -29.15 0.47 -29.35
C LEU A 70 -28.85 1.84 -29.94
N LEU A 71 -29.01 2.92 -29.16
CA LEU A 71 -28.70 4.28 -29.62
C LEU A 71 -27.24 4.40 -30.05
N ARG A 72 -26.30 3.94 -29.22
CA ARG A 72 -24.86 3.98 -29.53
C ARG A 72 -24.48 3.07 -30.69
N GLU A 73 -25.14 1.91 -30.80
CA GLU A 73 -24.97 0.98 -31.92
C GLU A 73 -25.36 1.64 -33.24
N PHE A 74 -26.40 2.48 -33.28
CA PHE A 74 -26.88 3.11 -34.50
C PHE A 74 -26.14 4.42 -34.84
N ASP A 75 -25.94 5.29 -33.84
CA ASP A 75 -25.43 6.65 -34.06
C ASP A 75 -23.89 6.76 -34.12
N LYS A 76 -23.19 5.70 -33.68
CA LYS A 76 -21.72 5.62 -33.59
C LYS A 76 -21.09 6.81 -32.84
N SER A 77 -21.82 7.42 -31.91
CA SER A 77 -21.43 8.63 -31.16
C SER A 77 -20.17 8.48 -30.32
N PHE A 78 -19.77 7.23 -30.03
CA PHE A 78 -18.51 6.91 -29.38
C PHE A 78 -17.30 7.47 -30.14
N LEU A 79 -17.28 7.31 -31.47
CA LEU A 79 -16.17 7.80 -32.31
C LEU A 79 -16.04 9.33 -32.20
N GLU A 80 -17.14 10.07 -32.28
CA GLU A 80 -17.13 11.53 -32.13
C GLU A 80 -16.69 11.97 -30.73
N THR A 81 -17.06 11.21 -29.70
CA THR A 81 -16.61 11.46 -28.34
C THR A 81 -15.09 11.29 -28.22
N LEU A 82 -14.52 10.23 -28.81
CA LEU A 82 -13.07 10.03 -28.82
C LEU A 82 -12.33 11.19 -29.49
N LYS A 83 -12.80 11.64 -30.66
CA LYS A 83 -12.20 12.80 -31.38
C LYS A 83 -12.17 14.05 -30.52
N LYS A 84 -13.29 14.32 -29.84
CA LYS A 84 -13.47 15.54 -29.04
C LYS A 84 -12.64 15.51 -27.76
N GLU A 85 -12.71 14.42 -27.02
CA GLU A 85 -12.18 14.35 -25.65
C GLU A 85 -10.71 13.84 -25.60
N LYS A 86 -10.22 13.23 -26.68
CA LYS A 86 -8.84 12.77 -26.89
C LYS A 86 -8.24 12.07 -25.66
N PRO A 87 -8.72 10.86 -25.31
CA PRO A 87 -8.18 10.12 -24.18
C PRO A 87 -6.70 9.80 -24.39
N GLN A 88 -5.95 9.72 -23.30
CA GLN A 88 -4.56 9.27 -23.34
C GLN A 88 -4.47 7.78 -23.65
N TYR A 89 -5.42 6.99 -23.15
CA TYR A 89 -5.49 5.56 -23.40
C TYR A 89 -6.90 5.11 -23.80
N LEU A 90 -6.98 4.19 -24.76
CA LEU A 90 -8.19 3.46 -25.12
C LEU A 90 -7.99 1.98 -24.79
N LEU A 91 -8.75 1.47 -23.82
CA LEU A 91 -8.74 0.05 -23.49
C LEU A 91 -9.75 -0.68 -24.38
N MET A 92 -9.32 -1.79 -24.98
CA MET A 92 -10.12 -2.53 -25.95
C MET A 92 -10.05 -4.03 -25.70
N ASP A 93 -11.21 -4.70 -25.66
CA ASP A 93 -11.33 -6.15 -25.71
C ASP A 93 -12.27 -6.59 -26.85
N LEU A 94 -12.14 -7.84 -27.31
CA LEU A 94 -12.80 -8.38 -28.50
C LEU A 94 -13.94 -9.36 -28.21
N ASP A 95 -14.46 -9.43 -26.97
CA ASP A 95 -15.65 -10.27 -26.67
C ASP A 95 -16.80 -10.01 -27.64
N PRO A 96 -17.16 -8.75 -27.98
CA PRO A 96 -18.28 -8.52 -28.88
C PRO A 96 -18.10 -9.12 -30.29
N ASP A 97 -16.89 -9.04 -30.84
CA ASP A 97 -16.51 -9.60 -32.14
C ASP A 97 -16.56 -11.13 -32.14
N VAL A 98 -16.17 -11.76 -31.02
CA VAL A 98 -16.16 -13.22 -30.87
C VAL A 98 -17.56 -13.79 -30.59
N LYS A 99 -18.36 -13.07 -29.81
CA LYS A 99 -19.60 -13.58 -29.23
C LYS A 99 -20.83 -13.38 -30.12
N PHE A 100 -21.05 -12.15 -30.58
CA PHE A 100 -22.37 -11.78 -31.09
C PHE A 100 -22.58 -12.11 -32.56
N GLY A 101 -21.54 -11.98 -33.39
CA GLY A 101 -21.69 -12.03 -34.84
C GLY A 101 -22.21 -10.71 -35.42
N LEU A 102 -22.53 -10.70 -36.71
CA LEU A 102 -22.97 -9.53 -37.47
C LEU A 102 -24.30 -9.77 -38.18
N LEU A 103 -25.08 -8.70 -38.25
CA LEU A 103 -26.28 -8.52 -39.04
C LEU A 103 -25.93 -7.65 -40.26
N LYS A 104 -26.13 -8.16 -41.47
CA LYS A 104 -25.88 -7.40 -42.70
C LYS A 104 -27.11 -6.56 -43.05
N ILE A 105 -26.96 -5.24 -43.02
CA ILE A 105 -28.02 -4.30 -43.39
C ILE A 105 -27.98 -4.08 -44.90
N GLU A 106 -26.85 -3.55 -45.39
CA GLU A 106 -26.58 -3.30 -46.80
C GLU A 106 -25.12 -3.68 -47.12
N ASP A 107 -24.68 -3.49 -48.37
CA ASP A 107 -23.30 -3.80 -48.74
C ASP A 107 -22.30 -2.95 -47.94
N ASN A 108 -21.42 -3.63 -47.20
CA ASN A 108 -20.44 -3.04 -46.29
C ASN A 108 -21.02 -2.27 -45.08
N SER A 109 -22.30 -2.49 -44.74
CA SER A 109 -22.94 -1.94 -43.54
C SER A 109 -23.44 -3.05 -42.62
N TYR A 110 -22.91 -3.08 -41.40
CA TYR A 110 -23.13 -4.14 -40.42
C TYR A 110 -23.62 -3.58 -39.09
N ILE A 111 -24.44 -4.37 -38.40
CA ILE A 111 -24.84 -4.17 -37.00
C ILE A 111 -24.43 -5.40 -36.20
N THR A 112 -24.06 -5.22 -34.94
CA THR A 112 -23.72 -6.33 -34.04
C THR A 112 -24.96 -7.17 -33.79
N ASN A 113 -24.88 -8.49 -33.99
CA ASN A 113 -26.01 -9.40 -33.79
C ASN A 113 -26.22 -9.72 -32.30
N ASN A 114 -26.55 -8.69 -31.53
CA ASN A 114 -26.77 -8.79 -30.09
C ASN A 114 -28.21 -9.22 -29.81
N SER A 115 -28.39 -10.27 -29.01
CA SER A 115 -29.72 -10.78 -28.63
C SER A 115 -30.61 -9.73 -27.94
N ASN A 116 -30.02 -8.72 -27.31
CA ASN A 116 -30.77 -7.61 -26.71
C ASN A 116 -31.54 -6.78 -27.76
N PHE A 117 -31.08 -6.77 -29.01
CA PHE A 117 -31.64 -5.99 -30.12
C PHE A 117 -32.79 -6.70 -30.83
N LYS A 118 -33.15 -7.93 -30.42
CA LYS A 118 -34.30 -8.66 -30.98
C LYS A 118 -35.59 -7.83 -30.89
N GLY A 119 -36.38 -7.87 -31.96
CA GLY A 119 -37.66 -7.16 -32.06
C GLY A 119 -37.56 -5.71 -32.53
N ILE A 120 -36.38 -5.25 -32.97
CA ILE A 120 -36.23 -3.97 -33.67
C ILE A 120 -36.37 -4.23 -35.17
N ASN A 121 -37.50 -3.83 -35.76
CA ASN A 121 -37.86 -4.15 -37.15
C ASN A 121 -36.82 -3.68 -38.19
N GLN A 122 -36.03 -2.65 -37.87
CA GLN A 122 -34.98 -2.11 -38.75
C GLN A 122 -33.76 -3.02 -38.86
N LEU A 123 -33.73 -4.08 -38.05
CA LEU A 123 -32.68 -5.10 -38.03
C LEU A 123 -33.13 -6.40 -38.71
N ASP A 124 -34.25 -6.39 -39.44
CA ASP A 124 -34.67 -7.51 -40.28
C ASP A 124 -33.73 -7.58 -41.51
N THR A 125 -32.74 -8.47 -41.44
CA THR A 125 -31.55 -8.44 -42.32
C THR A 125 -31.60 -9.35 -43.53
N SER A 126 -30.75 -9.05 -44.52
CA SER A 126 -30.47 -9.92 -45.67
C SER A 126 -29.53 -11.09 -45.37
N GLY A 127 -28.86 -11.11 -44.21
CA GLY A 127 -27.99 -12.21 -43.78
C GLY A 127 -27.32 -12.01 -42.42
N THR A 128 -26.95 -13.12 -41.79
CA THR A 128 -26.26 -13.19 -40.50
C THR A 128 -24.91 -13.87 -40.69
N LEU A 129 -23.86 -13.37 -40.02
CA LEU A 129 -22.54 -14.02 -39.98
C LEU A 129 -22.11 -14.21 -38.53
N ASN A 130 -21.58 -15.39 -38.20
CA ASN A 130 -20.95 -15.64 -36.91
C ASN A 130 -19.49 -16.04 -37.12
N ILE A 131 -18.56 -15.46 -36.37
CA ILE A 131 -17.13 -15.77 -36.58
C ILE A 131 -16.76 -17.23 -36.27
N ASN A 132 -17.53 -17.89 -35.39
CA ASN A 132 -17.29 -19.29 -35.04
C ASN A 132 -17.75 -20.25 -36.15
N ASP A 133 -18.77 -19.87 -36.91
CA ASP A 133 -19.35 -20.67 -38.00
C ASP A 133 -18.80 -20.27 -39.38
N ASP A 134 -18.50 -18.98 -39.56
CA ASP A 134 -18.17 -18.32 -40.84
C ASP A 134 -16.78 -17.64 -40.82
N PHE A 135 -15.80 -18.25 -40.13
CA PHE A 135 -14.51 -17.61 -39.81
C PHE A 135 -13.86 -16.86 -40.98
N GLY A 136 -13.75 -17.48 -42.16
CA GLY A 136 -13.06 -16.87 -43.30
C GLY A 136 -13.70 -15.57 -43.78
N GLN A 137 -15.03 -15.59 -44.00
CA GLN A 137 -15.77 -14.41 -44.46
C GLN A 137 -15.84 -13.33 -43.37
N TYR A 138 -16.12 -13.74 -42.13
CA TYR A 138 -16.17 -12.81 -41.00
C TYR A 138 -14.81 -12.14 -40.79
N PHE A 139 -13.72 -12.91 -40.79
CA PHE A 139 -12.37 -12.40 -40.55
C PHE A 139 -11.92 -11.41 -41.63
N GLU A 140 -12.31 -11.62 -42.89
CA GLU A 140 -12.03 -10.64 -43.96
C GLU A 140 -12.71 -9.30 -43.69
N ILE A 141 -14.00 -9.32 -43.31
CA ILE A 141 -14.76 -8.12 -42.96
C ILE A 141 -14.16 -7.43 -41.73
N TRP A 142 -13.90 -8.22 -40.69
CA TRP A 142 -13.30 -7.76 -39.44
C TRP A 142 -11.92 -7.15 -39.65
N SER A 143 -11.06 -7.80 -40.44
CA SER A 143 -9.71 -7.31 -40.76
C SER A 143 -9.74 -5.94 -41.43
N ARG A 144 -10.67 -5.71 -42.37
CA ARG A 144 -10.85 -4.38 -42.99
C ARG A 144 -11.33 -3.35 -41.97
N ALA A 145 -12.28 -3.71 -41.12
CA ALA A 145 -12.84 -2.80 -40.12
C ALA A 145 -11.82 -2.43 -39.04
N ILE A 146 -11.02 -3.37 -38.55
CA ILE A 146 -10.01 -3.10 -37.53
C ILE A 146 -8.90 -2.19 -38.08
N HIS A 147 -8.51 -2.33 -39.35
CA HIS A 147 -7.60 -1.38 -40.00
C HIS A 147 -8.17 0.04 -40.05
N LYS A 148 -9.44 0.19 -40.47
CA LYS A 148 -10.12 1.50 -40.44
C LYS A 148 -10.19 2.09 -39.04
N PHE A 149 -10.41 1.24 -38.03
CA PHE A 149 -10.45 1.67 -36.64
C PHE A 149 -9.09 2.20 -36.15
N PHE A 150 -8.00 1.48 -36.40
CA PHE A 150 -6.66 1.96 -36.01
C PHE A 150 -6.22 3.18 -36.83
N GLU A 151 -6.58 3.26 -38.11
CA GLU A 151 -6.38 4.47 -38.92
C GLU A 151 -7.11 5.68 -38.30
N PHE A 152 -8.36 5.49 -37.89
CA PHE A 152 -9.14 6.50 -37.18
C PHE A 152 -8.46 6.94 -35.87
N ILE A 153 -8.02 6.01 -35.02
CA ILE A 153 -7.36 6.35 -33.76
C ILE A 153 -6.09 7.17 -34.02
N ASN A 154 -5.26 6.75 -34.97
CA ASN A 154 -4.00 7.40 -35.29
C ASN A 154 -4.19 8.81 -35.89
N ASN A 155 -5.20 8.99 -36.74
CA ASN A 155 -5.41 10.24 -37.48
C ASN A 155 -6.28 11.24 -36.71
N GLU A 156 -7.34 10.77 -36.05
CA GLU A 156 -8.39 11.63 -35.48
C GLU A 156 -8.28 11.75 -33.94
N VAL A 157 -7.69 10.77 -33.28
CA VAL A 157 -7.54 10.72 -31.81
C VAL A 157 -6.06 10.79 -31.43
N THR A 158 -5.37 11.79 -32.01
CA THR A 158 -3.91 11.93 -31.91
C THR A 158 -3.39 11.90 -30.47
N GLY A 159 -2.36 11.08 -30.23
CA GLY A 159 -1.74 10.88 -28.92
C GLY A 159 -2.42 9.84 -28.03
N CYS A 160 -3.52 9.21 -28.47
CA CYS A 160 -4.14 8.10 -27.78
C CYS A 160 -3.35 6.81 -28.01
N LYS A 161 -2.98 6.11 -26.93
CA LYS A 161 -2.41 4.76 -26.98
C LYS A 161 -3.50 3.71 -26.79
N VAL A 162 -3.53 2.68 -27.61
CA VAL A 162 -4.45 1.55 -27.45
C VAL A 162 -3.84 0.53 -26.51
N ILE A 163 -4.61 0.10 -25.49
CA ILE A 163 -4.28 -1.02 -24.62
C ILE A 163 -5.23 -2.17 -24.99
N LEU A 164 -4.67 -3.21 -25.61
CA LEU A 164 -5.40 -4.44 -25.90
C LEU A 164 -5.52 -5.27 -24.61
N VAL A 165 -6.75 -5.47 -24.16
CA VAL A 165 -7.09 -6.26 -22.98
C VAL A 165 -7.33 -7.70 -23.41
N LYS A 166 -6.43 -8.60 -23.01
CA LYS A 166 -6.61 -10.04 -23.20
C LYS A 166 -7.32 -10.63 -21.99
N GLY A 167 -8.62 -10.89 -22.14
CA GLY A 167 -9.41 -11.70 -21.21
C GLY A 167 -10.00 -12.91 -21.96
N ARG A 168 -10.46 -13.93 -21.24
CA ARG A 168 -11.02 -15.14 -21.86
C ARG A 168 -12.36 -15.52 -21.26
N PHE A 169 -13.12 -16.33 -21.97
CA PHE A 169 -14.27 -17.01 -21.41
C PHE A 169 -13.80 -18.09 -20.44
N THR A 170 -14.39 -18.15 -19.26
CA THR A 170 -14.13 -19.22 -18.29
C THR A 170 -15.45 -19.80 -17.79
N ASP A 171 -15.40 -21.04 -17.32
CA ASP A 171 -16.58 -21.79 -16.89
C ASP A 171 -16.65 -21.98 -15.37
N THR A 172 -15.53 -21.90 -14.67
CA THR A 172 -15.45 -22.32 -13.26
C THR A 172 -15.74 -21.16 -12.31
N PHE A 173 -16.67 -21.36 -11.37
CA PHE A 173 -16.93 -20.45 -10.26
C PHE A 173 -15.95 -20.66 -9.09
N THR A 174 -15.83 -19.65 -8.22
CA THR A 174 -15.02 -19.71 -7.00
C THR A 174 -15.43 -20.84 -6.04
N ASP A 175 -16.69 -21.26 -6.05
CA ASP A 175 -17.22 -22.39 -5.25
C ASP A 175 -16.93 -23.78 -5.85
N GLY A 176 -16.30 -23.84 -7.04
CA GLY A 176 -15.96 -25.07 -7.75
C GLY A 176 -17.05 -25.59 -8.69
N THR A 177 -18.26 -25.01 -8.68
CA THR A 177 -19.30 -25.31 -9.67
C THR A 177 -19.01 -24.65 -11.02
N THR A 178 -19.73 -25.04 -12.07
CA THR A 178 -19.54 -24.48 -13.42
C THR A 178 -20.72 -23.65 -13.91
N LEU A 179 -20.45 -22.69 -14.80
CA LEU A 179 -21.47 -21.93 -15.50
C LEU A 179 -22.24 -22.82 -16.47
N THR A 180 -21.59 -23.82 -17.09
CA THR A 180 -22.22 -24.85 -17.93
C THR A 180 -23.32 -25.58 -17.16
N GLU A 181 -23.02 -26.12 -15.97
CA GLU A 181 -24.01 -26.78 -15.12
C GLU A 181 -25.19 -25.85 -14.79
N LEU A 182 -24.89 -24.59 -14.42
CA LEU A 182 -25.93 -23.59 -14.11
C LEU A 182 -26.83 -23.33 -15.32
N ARG A 183 -26.25 -23.18 -16.52
CA ARG A 183 -27.00 -22.93 -17.76
C ARG A 183 -27.84 -24.13 -18.17
N THR A 184 -27.32 -25.34 -18.04
CA THR A 184 -28.09 -26.58 -18.27
C THR A 184 -29.31 -26.64 -17.36
N GLN A 185 -29.14 -26.35 -16.06
CA GLN A 185 -30.25 -26.34 -15.10
C GLN A 185 -31.30 -25.27 -15.42
N GLN A 186 -30.89 -24.15 -16.02
CA GLN A 186 -31.76 -23.02 -16.38
C GLN A 186 -32.29 -23.08 -17.82
N ASN A 187 -32.01 -24.15 -18.57
CA ASN A 187 -32.34 -24.28 -20.00
C ASN A 187 -31.80 -23.10 -20.85
N ILE A 188 -30.63 -22.57 -20.50
CA ILE A 188 -29.96 -21.52 -21.26
C ILE A 188 -29.00 -22.18 -22.26
N PRO A 189 -28.97 -21.75 -23.54
CA PRO A 189 -28.08 -22.33 -24.55
C PRO A 189 -26.62 -22.39 -24.11
N LEU A 190 -25.95 -23.53 -24.32
CA LEU A 190 -24.53 -23.69 -24.01
C LEU A 190 -23.66 -22.98 -25.05
N GLN A 191 -22.41 -22.71 -24.67
CA GLN A 191 -21.41 -22.09 -25.53
C GLN A 191 -20.11 -22.88 -25.44
N ASP A 192 -19.43 -23.03 -26.57
CA ASP A 192 -18.12 -23.66 -26.63
C ASP A 192 -17.04 -22.61 -26.34
N PHE A 193 -16.78 -22.37 -25.05
CA PHE A 193 -15.79 -21.39 -24.61
C PHE A 193 -14.38 -21.72 -25.10
N GLU A 194 -14.03 -23.01 -25.29
CA GLU A 194 -12.72 -23.39 -25.78
C GLU A 194 -12.53 -22.96 -27.24
N SER A 195 -13.49 -23.27 -28.11
CA SER A 195 -13.45 -22.84 -29.51
C SER A 195 -13.50 -21.32 -29.64
N MET A 196 -14.37 -20.65 -28.89
CA MET A 196 -14.49 -19.19 -28.88
C MET A 196 -13.19 -18.51 -28.43
N ASN A 197 -12.52 -19.03 -27.39
CA ASN A 197 -11.23 -18.50 -26.94
C ASN A 197 -10.14 -18.67 -28.00
N LYS A 198 -10.10 -19.79 -28.76
CA LYS A 198 -9.16 -19.95 -29.89
C LYS A 198 -9.40 -18.93 -30.99
N VAL A 199 -10.65 -18.55 -31.25
CA VAL A 199 -10.97 -17.46 -32.17
C VAL A 199 -10.50 -16.13 -31.61
N TRP A 200 -10.75 -15.86 -30.33
CA TRP A 200 -10.28 -14.65 -29.65
C TRP A 200 -8.75 -14.51 -29.73
N ASP A 201 -8.00 -15.59 -29.44
CA ASP A 201 -6.53 -15.61 -29.55
C ASP A 201 -6.07 -15.18 -30.94
N LYS A 202 -6.69 -15.70 -32.01
CA LYS A 202 -6.35 -15.33 -33.40
C LYS A 202 -6.57 -13.85 -33.68
N LEU A 203 -7.65 -13.26 -33.15
CA LEU A 203 -7.92 -11.83 -33.35
C LEU A 203 -6.95 -10.97 -32.55
N ASP A 204 -6.67 -11.32 -31.30
CA ASP A 204 -5.69 -10.63 -30.46
C ASP A 204 -4.29 -10.66 -31.11
N ASP A 205 -3.85 -11.84 -31.56
CA ASP A 205 -2.56 -12.02 -32.21
C ASP A 205 -2.47 -11.24 -33.53
N TYR A 206 -3.58 -11.14 -34.26
CA TYR A 206 -3.65 -10.31 -35.46
C TYR A 206 -3.46 -8.83 -35.11
N ILE A 207 -4.09 -8.32 -34.05
CA ILE A 207 -3.90 -6.92 -33.62
C ILE A 207 -2.45 -6.68 -33.22
N VAL A 208 -1.90 -7.50 -32.33
CA VAL A 208 -0.51 -7.36 -31.82
C VAL A 208 0.51 -7.40 -32.95
N LYS A 209 0.27 -8.21 -33.99
CA LYS A 209 1.18 -8.31 -35.14
C LYS A 209 1.14 -7.09 -36.07
N ASN A 210 -0.01 -6.42 -36.20
CA ASN A 210 -0.24 -5.42 -37.24
C ASN A 210 -0.30 -3.97 -36.71
N PHE A 211 -0.48 -3.76 -35.41
CA PHE A 211 -0.66 -2.44 -34.82
C PHE A 211 0.22 -2.24 -33.58
N ASP A 212 0.61 -1.00 -33.32
CA ASP A 212 1.33 -0.61 -32.10
C ASP A 212 0.34 -0.50 -30.94
N VAL A 213 0.35 -1.50 -30.06
CA VAL A 213 -0.53 -1.59 -28.89
C VAL A 213 0.25 -2.03 -27.67
N GLU A 214 -0.15 -1.52 -26.50
CA GLU A 214 0.24 -2.09 -25.22
C GLU A 214 -0.70 -3.26 -24.91
N VAL A 215 -0.20 -4.32 -24.26
CA VAL A 215 -1.00 -5.50 -23.92
C VAL A 215 -1.18 -5.57 -22.40
N LEU A 216 -2.43 -5.63 -21.97
CA LEU A 216 -2.81 -5.98 -20.60
C LEU A 216 -3.34 -7.43 -20.63
N ASP A 217 -2.54 -8.37 -20.16
CA ASP A 217 -2.78 -9.80 -20.33
C ASP A 217 -3.26 -10.46 -19.02
N MET A 218 -4.56 -10.74 -18.97
CA MET A 218 -5.22 -11.40 -17.84
C MET A 218 -5.41 -12.91 -18.08
N THR A 219 -4.77 -13.50 -19.10
CA THR A 219 -4.99 -14.90 -19.50
C THR A 219 -4.09 -15.89 -18.76
N ASN A 220 -2.90 -15.44 -18.32
CA ASN A 220 -1.94 -16.26 -17.57
C ASN A 220 -2.37 -16.55 -16.12
N THR A 221 -3.53 -16.06 -15.73
CA THR A 221 -4.04 -16.13 -14.37
C THR A 221 -5.28 -17.00 -14.30
N HIS A 222 -5.28 -18.00 -13.41
CA HIS A 222 -6.39 -18.94 -13.21
C HIS A 222 -7.58 -18.31 -12.44
N PHE A 223 -8.03 -17.12 -12.84
CA PHE A 223 -9.16 -16.46 -12.20
C PHE A 223 -10.46 -17.20 -12.45
N LYS A 224 -11.32 -17.19 -11.43
CA LYS A 224 -12.63 -17.84 -11.45
C LYS A 224 -13.76 -16.82 -11.52
N LEU A 225 -14.95 -17.30 -11.89
CA LEU A 225 -16.16 -16.50 -11.89
C LEU A 225 -16.71 -16.30 -10.48
N ASP A 226 -17.32 -15.14 -10.23
CA ASP A 226 -18.11 -14.88 -9.04
C ASP A 226 -19.60 -15.14 -9.33
N LYS A 227 -20.13 -16.20 -8.72
CA LYS A 227 -21.55 -16.57 -8.82
C LYS A 227 -22.48 -15.49 -8.27
N ASN A 228 -21.99 -14.70 -7.32
CA ASN A 228 -22.70 -13.60 -6.66
C ASN A 228 -22.25 -12.22 -7.20
N HIS A 229 -21.66 -12.18 -8.40
CA HIS A 229 -21.26 -10.92 -9.02
C HIS A 229 -22.45 -9.95 -9.07
N ILE A 230 -22.19 -8.65 -9.00
CA ILE A 230 -23.23 -7.61 -8.94
C ILE A 230 -24.18 -7.60 -10.14
N TRP A 231 -23.77 -8.23 -11.25
CA TRP A 231 -24.53 -8.38 -12.49
C TRP A 231 -25.06 -9.81 -12.70
N GLY A 232 -24.95 -10.68 -11.70
CA GLY A 232 -25.29 -12.09 -11.77
C GLY A 232 -24.20 -12.96 -12.42
N PRO A 233 -24.39 -14.28 -12.48
CA PRO A 233 -23.42 -15.22 -13.03
C PRO A 233 -23.31 -15.09 -14.56
N TYR A 234 -22.09 -14.90 -15.05
CA TYR A 234 -21.79 -14.75 -16.48
C TYR A 234 -20.32 -15.11 -16.74
N TYR A 235 -20.00 -15.56 -17.94
CA TYR A 235 -18.68 -16.12 -18.31
C TYR A 235 -17.51 -15.11 -18.30
N LEU A 236 -17.78 -13.82 -18.06
CA LEU A 236 -16.78 -12.75 -17.87
C LEU A 236 -16.91 -12.03 -16.51
N HIS A 237 -17.77 -12.51 -15.61
CA HIS A 237 -17.97 -11.90 -14.29
C HIS A 237 -17.07 -12.59 -13.28
N TYR A 238 -15.84 -12.10 -13.23
CA TYR A 238 -14.76 -12.67 -12.43
C TYR A 238 -14.88 -12.34 -10.93
N GLU A 239 -14.11 -13.05 -10.13
CA GLU A 239 -13.87 -12.73 -8.73
C GLU A 239 -13.15 -11.39 -8.54
N LYS A 240 -13.25 -10.80 -7.34
CA LYS A 240 -12.65 -9.49 -7.02
C LYS A 240 -11.14 -9.41 -7.26
N LYS A 241 -10.42 -10.53 -7.16
CA LYS A 241 -8.96 -10.59 -7.41
C LYS A 241 -8.62 -10.25 -8.85
N PHE A 242 -9.44 -10.66 -9.83
CA PHE A 242 -9.28 -10.31 -11.24
C PHE A 242 -9.24 -8.79 -11.43
N TYR A 243 -10.27 -8.09 -10.94
CA TYR A 243 -10.40 -6.65 -11.12
C TYR A 243 -9.32 -5.86 -10.36
N ASN A 244 -8.84 -6.40 -9.23
CA ASN A 244 -7.73 -5.81 -8.49
C ASN A 244 -6.42 -5.93 -9.26
N LYS A 245 -6.10 -7.11 -9.78
CA LYS A 245 -4.89 -7.32 -10.59
C LYS A 245 -4.93 -6.49 -11.87
N PHE A 246 -6.07 -6.49 -12.57
CA PHE A 246 -6.26 -5.64 -13.76
C PHE A 246 -5.99 -4.17 -13.47
N LEU A 247 -6.58 -3.62 -12.39
CA LEU A 247 -6.38 -2.20 -12.05
C LEU A 247 -4.91 -1.93 -11.73
N ASN A 248 -4.25 -2.83 -11.00
CA ASN A 248 -2.84 -2.68 -10.69
C ASN A 248 -1.96 -2.69 -11.95
N GLU A 249 -2.18 -3.64 -12.86
CA GLU A 249 -1.48 -3.71 -14.15
C GLU A 249 -1.77 -2.48 -15.02
N LEU A 250 -3.00 -2.00 -15.04
CA LEU A 250 -3.36 -0.79 -15.78
C LEU A 250 -2.61 0.42 -15.20
N VAL A 251 -2.65 0.63 -13.88
CA VAL A 251 -1.89 1.71 -13.23
C VAL A 251 -0.40 1.58 -13.56
N ASN A 252 0.12 0.36 -13.54
CA ASN A 252 1.50 0.08 -13.88
C ASN A 252 1.85 0.51 -15.31
N ILE A 253 1.07 0.08 -16.31
CA ILE A 253 1.26 0.44 -17.72
C ILE A 253 1.15 1.95 -17.92
N THR A 254 0.14 2.59 -17.32
CA THR A 254 -0.15 4.00 -17.61
C THR A 254 0.76 4.95 -16.84
N TYR A 255 1.26 4.58 -15.67
CA TYR A 255 2.12 5.42 -14.82
C TYR A 255 3.61 5.11 -14.92
N LYS A 256 4.06 3.88 -15.22
CA LYS A 256 5.48 3.63 -15.57
C LYS A 256 5.94 4.48 -16.75
N ASN A 257 5.01 4.82 -17.64
CA ASN A 257 5.25 5.65 -18.82
C ASN A 257 5.23 7.16 -18.56
N CYS A 258 4.94 7.62 -17.32
CA CYS A 258 4.85 9.03 -16.98
C CYS A 258 5.59 9.35 -15.67
N ASN A 259 6.89 9.68 -15.76
CA ASN A 259 7.71 10.09 -14.61
C ASN A 259 7.14 11.28 -13.82
N SER A 260 6.37 12.17 -14.46
CA SER A 260 5.74 13.33 -13.80
C SER A 260 4.52 13.00 -12.94
N LEU A 261 3.94 11.80 -13.07
CA LEU A 261 2.74 11.38 -12.35
C LEU A 261 3.04 10.52 -11.11
N ALA A 262 4.31 10.22 -10.83
CA ALA A 262 4.73 9.50 -9.63
C ALA A 262 4.32 10.23 -8.33
N ASP A 263 4.29 11.56 -8.34
CA ASP A 263 3.82 12.38 -7.22
C ASP A 263 2.31 12.26 -6.99
N ASP A 264 1.52 11.96 -8.03
CA ASP A 264 0.08 11.72 -7.89
C ASP A 264 -0.23 10.31 -7.36
N LEU A 265 0.62 9.29 -7.62
CA LEU A 265 0.51 7.99 -6.95
C LEU A 265 0.65 8.11 -5.43
N ALA A 266 1.45 9.05 -4.96
CA ALA A 266 1.60 9.36 -3.54
C ALA A 266 0.31 9.92 -2.89
N ARG A 267 -0.82 9.99 -3.62
CA ARG A 267 -2.15 10.33 -3.10
C ARG A 267 -3.18 9.19 -3.20
N SER A 268 -2.79 8.07 -3.79
CA SER A 268 -3.69 6.97 -4.12
C SER A 268 -3.65 5.81 -3.11
N VAL A 269 -4.56 4.84 -3.30
CA VAL A 269 -4.68 3.63 -2.48
C VAL A 269 -4.48 2.40 -3.37
N GLN A 270 -3.58 1.51 -2.99
CA GLN A 270 -3.43 0.19 -3.60
C GLN A 270 -4.10 -0.86 -2.72
N ARG A 271 -4.73 -1.87 -3.34
CA ARG A 271 -5.27 -3.03 -2.63
C ARG A 271 -4.48 -4.30 -2.97
N ILE A 272 -4.22 -5.10 -1.95
CA ILE A 272 -3.42 -6.32 -2.02
C ILE A 272 -4.19 -7.46 -1.36
N PHE A 273 -4.31 -8.59 -2.06
CA PHE A 273 -4.81 -9.85 -1.50
C PHE A 273 -3.61 -10.76 -1.17
N ILE A 274 -3.68 -11.50 -0.06
CA ILE A 274 -2.56 -12.30 0.44
C ILE A 274 -2.04 -13.33 -0.57
N ASP A 275 -2.93 -13.89 -1.41
CA ASP A 275 -2.57 -14.96 -2.35
C ASP A 275 -2.18 -14.46 -3.75
N ASP A 276 -2.16 -13.14 -3.96
CA ASP A 276 -1.81 -12.57 -5.27
C ASP A 276 -0.29 -12.35 -5.34
N GLU A 277 0.26 -12.39 -6.56
CA GLU A 277 1.63 -11.94 -6.79
C GLU A 277 1.76 -10.46 -6.40
N LEU A 278 2.80 -10.17 -5.62
CA LEU A 278 3.02 -8.84 -5.07
C LEU A 278 3.76 -7.96 -6.08
N GLU A 279 3.03 -7.04 -6.70
CA GLU A 279 3.61 -5.86 -7.34
C GLU A 279 3.25 -4.61 -6.52
N LEU A 280 4.24 -3.91 -5.97
CA LEU A 280 4.01 -2.68 -5.22
C LEU A 280 3.98 -1.48 -6.15
N LEU A 281 2.86 -0.77 -6.17
CA LEU A 281 2.69 0.46 -6.95
C LEU A 281 3.28 1.69 -6.23
N HIS A 282 3.81 1.53 -5.02
CA HIS A 282 4.38 2.62 -4.21
C HIS A 282 3.40 3.77 -3.92
N THR A 283 2.10 3.48 -3.86
CA THR A 283 1.04 4.44 -3.49
C THR A 283 1.19 4.95 -2.06
N LYS A 284 0.41 5.97 -1.66
CA LYS A 284 0.44 6.47 -0.29
C LYS A 284 0.00 5.44 0.75
N THR A 285 -1.04 4.71 0.39
CA THR A 285 -1.78 3.83 1.27
C THR A 285 -1.91 2.47 0.62
N VAL A 286 -1.69 1.42 1.42
CA VAL A 286 -1.95 0.03 1.03
C VAL A 286 -3.06 -0.54 1.90
N GLU A 287 -4.03 -1.17 1.27
CA GLU A 287 -5.04 -2.01 1.93
C GLU A 287 -4.73 -3.49 1.70
N VAL A 288 -4.36 -4.19 2.75
CA VAL A 288 -4.17 -5.64 2.72
C VAL A 288 -5.47 -6.31 3.14
N ILE A 289 -6.06 -7.07 2.22
CA ILE A 289 -7.31 -7.81 2.44
C ILE A 289 -6.98 -9.15 3.10
N LEU A 290 -7.26 -9.22 4.40
CA LEU A 290 -7.00 -10.40 5.24
C LEU A 290 -8.25 -11.23 5.47
N ASN A 291 -9.45 -10.63 5.35
CA ASN A 291 -10.73 -11.25 5.72
C ASN A 291 -10.72 -11.85 7.15
N SER A 292 -10.08 -11.14 8.08
CA SER A 292 -9.91 -11.56 9.48
C SER A 292 -10.08 -10.37 10.42
N GLU A 293 -10.59 -10.62 11.63
CA GLU A 293 -10.58 -9.64 12.73
C GLU A 293 -9.17 -9.33 13.25
N LYS A 294 -8.17 -10.16 12.88
CA LYS A 294 -6.77 -9.96 13.23
C LYS A 294 -6.08 -9.10 12.19
N ASN A 295 -5.31 -8.12 12.67
CA ASN A 295 -4.51 -7.27 11.80
C ASN A 295 -3.29 -8.00 11.22
N ILE A 296 -2.63 -7.38 10.23
CA ILE A 296 -1.50 -7.97 9.52
C ILE A 296 -0.33 -8.38 10.44
N ILE A 297 -0.05 -7.62 11.52
CA ILE A 297 1.02 -7.95 12.48
C ILE A 297 0.64 -9.25 13.20
N GLN A 298 -0.57 -9.31 13.74
CA GLN A 298 -1.09 -10.49 14.46
C GLN A 298 -1.15 -11.73 13.56
N MET A 299 -1.49 -11.56 12.28
CA MET A 299 -1.54 -12.65 11.31
C MET A 299 -0.15 -13.11 10.88
N SER A 300 0.80 -12.19 10.73
CA SER A 300 2.20 -12.49 10.39
C SER A 300 2.86 -13.42 11.41
N ARG A 301 2.45 -13.37 12.69
CA ARG A 301 2.98 -14.26 13.74
C ARG A 301 2.81 -15.76 13.46
N ARG A 302 1.86 -16.14 12.60
CA ARG A 302 1.46 -17.53 12.38
C ARG A 302 1.39 -17.92 10.90
N ASN A 303 1.70 -17.01 10.00
CA ASN A 303 1.59 -17.23 8.57
C ASN A 303 2.80 -16.61 7.86
N GLU A 304 3.64 -17.48 7.29
CA GLU A 304 4.90 -17.10 6.63
C GLU A 304 4.68 -16.22 5.40
N LYS A 305 3.62 -16.47 4.61
CA LYS A 305 3.30 -15.62 3.45
C LYS A 305 2.94 -14.20 3.89
N ILE A 306 2.13 -14.07 4.94
CA ILE A 306 1.75 -12.75 5.49
C ILE A 306 2.94 -12.07 6.14
N TYR A 307 3.81 -12.83 6.83
CA TYR A 307 5.07 -12.31 7.37
C TYR A 307 5.95 -11.72 6.26
N SER A 308 6.18 -12.46 5.16
CA SER A 308 6.97 -11.98 4.02
C SER A 308 6.36 -10.75 3.37
N LEU A 309 5.03 -10.75 3.15
CA LEU A 309 4.31 -9.56 2.66
C LEU A 309 4.51 -8.37 3.59
N TYR A 310 4.37 -8.56 4.91
CA TYR A 310 4.52 -7.47 5.86
C TYR A 310 5.95 -6.93 5.89
N LYS A 311 6.96 -7.79 5.85
CA LYS A 311 8.37 -7.40 5.76
C LYS A 311 8.66 -6.57 4.49
N GLU A 312 8.09 -6.97 3.35
CA GLU A 312 8.24 -6.22 2.11
C GLU A 312 7.56 -4.85 2.20
N LEU A 313 6.39 -4.77 2.83
CA LEU A 313 5.72 -3.50 3.08
C LEU A 313 6.54 -2.58 4.00
N LEU A 314 7.14 -3.12 5.08
CA LEU A 314 8.01 -2.36 5.98
C LEU A 314 9.26 -1.83 5.25
N LYS A 315 9.89 -2.66 4.42
CA LYS A 315 11.04 -2.28 3.59
C LYS A 315 10.70 -1.13 2.63
N ASN A 316 9.44 -1.05 2.19
CA ASN A 316 8.91 0.00 1.33
C ASN A 316 8.25 1.17 2.10
N ASP A 317 8.61 1.33 3.37
CA ASP A 317 8.22 2.44 4.25
C ASP A 317 6.74 2.51 4.65
N TYR A 318 6.01 1.39 4.57
CA TYR A 318 4.61 1.32 5.00
C TYR A 318 4.49 0.93 6.47
N ILE A 319 3.70 1.69 7.23
CA ILE A 319 3.38 1.43 8.64
C ILE A 319 1.88 1.14 8.79
N LEU A 320 1.54 0.08 9.53
CA LEU A 320 0.15 -0.22 9.90
C LEU A 320 -0.41 0.87 10.82
N TYR A 321 -1.54 1.46 10.44
CA TYR A 321 -2.20 2.51 11.24
C TYR A 321 -3.68 2.22 11.54
N PHE A 322 -4.31 1.29 10.81
CA PHE A 322 -5.72 0.98 10.99
C PHE A 322 -6.04 -0.47 10.59
N HIS A 323 -7.03 -1.07 11.23
CA HIS A 323 -7.59 -2.34 10.83
C HIS A 323 -9.08 -2.40 11.15
N LYS A 324 -9.90 -2.80 10.18
CA LYS A 324 -11.35 -2.99 10.35
C LYS A 324 -11.91 -3.83 9.20
N ASP A 325 -12.96 -4.60 9.47
CA ASP A 325 -13.76 -5.32 8.46
C ASP A 325 -12.88 -6.23 7.57
N GLY A 326 -11.90 -6.91 8.17
CA GLY A 326 -10.99 -7.79 7.44
C GLY A 326 -9.85 -7.10 6.69
N VAL A 327 -9.68 -5.78 6.82
CA VAL A 327 -8.71 -5.00 6.04
C VAL A 327 -7.71 -4.30 6.95
N SER A 328 -6.42 -4.58 6.75
CA SER A 328 -5.33 -3.79 7.35
C SER A 328 -4.92 -2.66 6.42
N LYS A 329 -4.97 -1.42 6.92
CA LYS A 329 -4.52 -0.24 6.19
C LYS A 329 -3.14 0.20 6.67
N LEU A 330 -2.22 0.28 5.74
CA LEU A 330 -0.86 0.75 5.95
C LEU A 330 -0.65 2.07 5.20
N TYR A 331 0.20 2.93 5.76
CA TYR A 331 0.47 4.26 5.24
C TYR A 331 1.96 4.49 5.13
N LYS A 332 2.40 5.17 4.08
CA LYS A 332 3.82 5.56 3.95
C LYS A 332 4.22 6.49 5.10
N ARG A 333 5.24 6.10 5.86
CA ARG A 333 5.72 6.81 7.05
C ARG A 333 6.08 8.26 6.75
N LYS A 334 6.73 8.56 5.61
CA LYS A 334 7.06 9.95 5.23
C LYS A 334 5.86 10.91 5.15
N TYR A 335 4.62 10.41 5.00
CA TYR A 335 3.40 11.22 4.96
C TYR A 335 2.58 11.16 6.25
N ILE A 336 3.05 10.44 7.27
CA ILE A 336 2.26 10.10 8.46
C ILE A 336 1.79 11.31 9.26
N LYS A 337 2.45 12.47 9.10
CA LYS A 337 2.06 13.74 9.71
C LYS A 337 0.60 14.09 9.44
N GLU A 338 0.09 13.73 8.26
CA GLU A 338 -1.29 13.99 7.85
C GLU A 338 -2.33 13.23 8.68
N LEU A 339 -1.91 12.15 9.36
CA LEU A 339 -2.78 11.37 10.24
C LEU A 339 -2.82 11.92 11.67
N TRP A 340 -1.88 12.78 12.06
CA TRP A 340 -1.81 13.29 13.42
C TRP A 340 -2.94 14.28 13.70
N LYS A 341 -3.66 14.01 14.80
CA LYS A 341 -4.62 14.96 15.42
C LYS A 341 -4.04 15.65 16.66
N ARG A 342 -2.75 15.43 16.92
CA ARG A 342 -2.02 15.91 18.09
C ARG A 342 -1.33 17.22 17.76
N ASN A 343 -1.41 18.17 18.67
CA ASN A 343 -0.79 19.50 18.54
C ASN A 343 0.50 19.63 19.38
N ASP A 344 0.86 18.59 20.12
CA ASP A 344 2.01 18.53 21.02
C ASP A 344 3.23 17.81 20.41
N LEU A 345 3.13 17.38 19.15
CA LEU A 345 4.22 16.72 18.43
C LEU A 345 5.05 17.74 17.65
N TYR A 346 6.31 17.86 18.02
CA TYR A 346 7.35 18.51 17.25
C TYR A 346 7.91 17.53 16.23
N GLN A 347 8.48 18.06 15.15
CA GLN A 347 9.09 17.27 14.08
C GLN A 347 10.43 17.87 13.68
N GLU A 348 11.43 16.99 13.54
CA GLU A 348 12.74 17.27 12.97
C GLU A 348 13.07 16.16 11.98
N GLY A 349 13.23 16.51 10.69
CA GLY A 349 13.27 15.52 9.61
C GLY A 349 12.09 14.55 9.69
N ASP A 350 12.39 13.27 9.79
CA ASP A 350 11.42 12.18 9.89
C ASP A 350 11.04 11.78 11.34
N VAL A 351 11.64 12.43 12.34
CA VAL A 351 11.46 12.12 13.77
C VAL A 351 10.38 13.00 14.38
N PHE A 352 9.53 12.39 15.20
CA PHE A 352 8.55 13.10 16.03
C PHE A 352 8.93 13.02 17.51
N TYR A 353 8.68 14.09 18.26
CA TYR A 353 8.91 14.11 19.70
C TYR A 353 7.93 15.04 20.43
N THR A 354 7.75 14.83 21.74
CA THR A 354 7.11 15.80 22.64
C THR A 354 8.16 16.53 23.45
N LEU A 355 7.84 17.74 23.91
CA LEU A 355 8.67 18.52 24.81
C LEU A 355 7.81 19.13 25.93
N ASP A 356 7.88 18.52 27.11
CA ASP A 356 7.13 18.95 28.28
C ASP A 356 7.99 19.86 29.15
N LYS A 357 7.47 21.03 29.51
CA LYS A 357 8.11 21.95 30.46
C LYS A 357 7.84 21.52 31.92
N PRO A 358 8.72 21.84 32.87
CA PRO A 358 8.42 21.65 34.29
C PRO A 358 7.17 22.44 34.68
N VAL A 359 6.30 21.84 35.50
CA VAL A 359 5.05 22.46 35.97
C VAL A 359 4.97 22.49 37.49
N GLU A 360 4.17 23.43 38.01
CA GLU A 360 3.84 23.53 39.44
C GLU A 360 5.08 23.51 40.35
N ARG A 361 5.13 22.58 41.32
CA ARG A 361 6.22 22.45 42.32
C ARG A 361 7.58 22.08 41.71
N LYS A 362 7.61 21.65 40.43
CA LYS A 362 8.84 21.37 39.69
C LYS A 362 9.39 22.58 38.96
N GLU A 363 8.62 23.65 38.81
CA GLU A 363 9.11 24.94 38.34
C GLU A 363 9.66 25.74 39.54
N ASN A 364 10.97 25.97 39.55
CA ASN A 364 11.64 26.86 40.49
C ASN A 364 11.92 28.20 39.82
N LYS A 365 11.02 29.16 39.97
CA LYS A 365 11.17 30.50 39.37
C LYS A 365 12.34 31.31 39.94
N SER A 366 12.92 30.87 41.07
CA SER A 366 14.09 31.51 41.68
C SER A 366 15.42 31.05 41.05
N SER A 367 15.43 30.01 40.22
CA SER A 367 16.60 29.57 39.44
C SER A 367 16.24 29.57 37.96
N ILE A 368 17.13 30.12 37.14
CA ILE A 368 16.99 30.11 35.68
C ILE A 368 17.60 28.86 35.05
N ASP A 369 18.26 28.00 35.84
CA ASP A 369 18.96 26.82 35.35
C ASP A 369 17.96 25.80 34.83
N LYS A 370 17.99 25.56 33.52
CA LYS A 370 17.15 24.57 32.86
C LYS A 370 17.97 23.32 32.62
N LYS A 371 17.34 22.17 32.81
CA LYS A 371 17.92 20.86 32.54
C LYS A 371 17.03 20.12 31.56
N LEU A 372 17.60 19.16 30.84
CA LEU A 372 16.87 18.36 29.87
C LEU A 372 17.08 16.88 30.16
N ILE A 373 15.97 16.15 30.28
CA ILE A 373 15.99 14.69 30.14
C ILE A 373 15.41 14.32 28.78
N VAL A 374 16.17 13.58 27.98
CA VAL A 374 15.71 13.01 26.72
C VAL A 374 15.41 11.55 26.95
N ILE A 375 14.14 11.20 26.83
CA ILE A 375 13.66 9.84 27.07
C ILE A 375 13.41 9.15 25.73
N PHE A 376 13.96 7.95 25.63
CA PHE A 376 13.70 6.99 24.57
C PHE A 376 12.71 5.93 25.10
N PRO A 377 11.40 6.03 24.78
CA PRO A 377 10.41 5.03 25.17
C PRO A 377 10.76 3.58 24.82
N CYS A 378 10.50 2.67 25.75
CA CYS A 378 10.64 1.23 25.52
C CYS A 378 9.44 0.64 24.75
N MET A 379 9.48 -0.68 24.54
CA MET A 379 8.36 -1.42 23.97
C MET A 379 7.07 -1.26 24.79
N PRO A 380 5.89 -1.36 24.14
CA PRO A 380 4.60 -1.33 24.81
C PRO A 380 4.35 -2.52 25.74
N ASN A 381 3.27 -2.42 26.52
CA ASN A 381 2.76 -3.58 27.25
C ASN A 381 2.22 -4.64 26.27
N VAL A 382 2.03 -5.87 26.76
CA VAL A 382 1.60 -7.02 25.95
C VAL A 382 0.22 -6.80 25.32
N GLU A 383 -0.68 -6.09 25.99
CA GLU A 383 -2.07 -5.85 25.55
C GLU A 383 -2.14 -5.05 24.25
N VAL A 384 -1.23 -4.09 24.07
CA VAL A 384 -1.22 -3.22 22.88
C VAL A 384 -0.01 -3.46 21.97
N TYR A 385 0.74 -4.53 22.22
CA TYR A 385 1.99 -4.84 21.53
C TYR A 385 1.84 -4.93 20.02
N ASP A 386 0.83 -5.67 19.55
CA ASP A 386 0.50 -5.81 18.12
C ASP A 386 -0.73 -4.94 17.73
N SER A 387 -1.01 -3.87 18.47
CA SER A 387 -2.12 -2.96 18.16
C SER A 387 -1.92 -2.33 16.78
N TYR A 388 -2.97 -2.12 15.98
CA TYR A 388 -2.83 -1.36 14.72
C TYR A 388 -2.59 0.15 14.96
N LEU A 389 -2.83 0.66 16.17
CA LEU A 389 -2.57 2.05 16.52
C LEU A 389 -1.08 2.27 16.74
N MET A 390 -0.47 3.05 15.85
CA MET A 390 0.98 3.32 15.85
C MET A 390 1.48 3.88 17.18
N THR A 391 0.75 4.81 17.80
CA THR A 391 1.16 5.43 19.07
C THR A 391 1.20 4.41 20.21
N ASN A 392 0.31 3.42 20.18
CA ASN A 392 0.33 2.34 21.16
C ASN A 392 1.57 1.46 20.99
N ARG A 393 2.06 1.27 19.75
CA ARG A 393 3.25 0.45 19.49
C ARG A 393 4.57 1.18 19.68
N MET A 394 4.64 2.46 19.26
CA MET A 394 5.89 3.16 19.01
C MET A 394 6.07 4.45 19.82
N PHE A 395 5.05 4.88 20.57
CA PHE A 395 5.13 6.07 21.41
C PHE A 395 4.43 5.91 22.76
N THR A 396 4.83 4.88 23.48
CA THR A 396 4.27 4.57 24.80
C THR A 396 4.72 5.59 25.84
N LYS A 397 3.86 5.82 26.84
CA LYS A 397 4.19 6.66 28.00
C LYS A 397 5.09 5.87 28.97
N PHE A 398 6.32 5.59 28.55
CA PHE A 398 7.34 4.97 29.39
C PHE A 398 7.69 5.87 30.59
N PHE A 399 7.67 5.31 31.80
CA PHE A 399 7.86 6.04 33.06
C PHE A 399 6.98 7.30 33.17
N ASN A 400 5.67 7.12 33.00
CA ASN A 400 4.69 8.20 33.14
C ASN A 400 4.76 8.83 34.55
N GLY A 401 5.01 10.13 34.63
CA GLY A 401 5.14 10.84 35.90
C GLY A 401 6.55 10.85 36.50
N ILE A 402 7.58 10.40 35.76
CA ILE A 402 8.98 10.49 36.17
C ILE A 402 9.36 11.90 36.62
N GLU A 403 8.74 12.92 36.03
CA GLU A 403 8.93 14.34 36.31
C GLU A 403 8.71 14.65 37.80
N ARG A 404 7.87 13.88 38.50
CA ARG A 404 7.63 14.00 39.95
C ARG A 404 8.82 13.56 40.80
N SER A 405 9.67 12.69 40.27
CA SER A 405 10.82 12.11 40.97
C SER A 405 12.16 12.73 40.58
N LEU A 406 12.17 13.62 39.58
CA LEU A 406 13.37 14.35 39.14
C LEU A 406 13.55 15.66 39.92
N VAL A 407 14.74 16.25 39.84
CA VAL A 407 15.02 17.59 40.36
C VAL A 407 14.16 18.67 39.67
N LYS A 408 14.17 19.89 40.22
CA LYS A 408 13.41 21.01 39.66
C LYS A 408 14.00 21.49 38.32
N ASN A 409 13.19 22.20 37.54
CA ASN A 409 13.55 22.82 36.26
C ASN A 409 14.00 21.85 35.15
N VAL A 410 13.56 20.60 35.20
CA VAL A 410 13.84 19.60 34.16
C VAL A 410 12.74 19.61 33.10
N TYR A 411 13.12 19.92 31.86
CA TYR A 411 12.32 19.70 30.65
C TYR A 411 12.42 18.23 30.25
N THR A 412 11.32 17.67 29.76
CA THR A 412 11.25 16.26 29.35
C THR A 412 10.95 16.16 27.86
N MET A 413 11.94 15.70 27.09
CA MET A 413 11.78 15.38 25.67
C MET A 413 11.52 13.88 25.54
N ARG A 414 10.53 13.46 24.74
CA ARG A 414 10.27 12.04 24.46
C ARG A 414 10.31 11.79 22.96
N ILE A 415 11.22 10.94 22.51
CA ILE A 415 11.47 10.69 21.08
C ILE A 415 10.67 9.47 20.61
N MET A 416 9.85 9.66 19.58
CA MET A 416 9.06 8.59 18.98
C MET A 416 9.93 7.72 18.08
N ASP A 417 9.92 6.41 18.30
CA ASP A 417 10.56 5.45 17.40
C ASP A 417 9.58 5.03 16.30
N LEU A 418 9.19 5.98 15.46
CA LEU A 418 8.23 5.77 14.38
C LEU A 418 8.93 5.16 13.16
N ASN A 419 9.40 3.93 13.28
CA ASN A 419 10.10 3.25 12.20
C ASN A 419 9.80 1.75 12.22
N LEU A 420 9.68 1.14 11.02
CA LEU A 420 9.33 -0.27 10.87
C LEU A 420 8.04 -0.64 11.64
N SER A 421 7.99 -1.80 12.31
CA SER A 421 6.78 -2.32 12.96
C SER A 421 6.57 -1.82 14.39
N HIS A 422 7.61 -1.98 15.23
CA HIS A 422 7.61 -1.67 16.67
C HIS A 422 8.70 -0.64 17.03
N GLY A 423 9.21 0.07 16.03
CA GLY A 423 10.40 0.89 16.15
C GLY A 423 11.66 0.14 15.73
N SER A 424 12.64 0.89 15.24
CA SER A 424 13.95 0.40 14.79
C SER A 424 15.01 0.36 15.91
N HIS A 425 14.56 0.56 17.15
CA HIS A 425 15.40 0.80 18.32
C HIS A 425 16.31 2.02 18.14
N TYR A 426 15.76 3.07 17.50
CA TYR A 426 16.45 4.33 17.27
C TYR A 426 17.73 4.20 16.44
N ILE A 427 17.77 3.29 15.47
CA ILE A 427 18.91 3.06 14.58
C ILE A 427 18.41 3.10 13.14
N ASN A 428 19.26 3.55 12.23
CA ASN A 428 18.95 3.59 10.81
C ASN A 428 18.48 2.22 10.29
N SER A 429 17.56 2.27 9.33
CA SER A 429 16.98 1.10 8.69
C SER A 429 17.01 1.26 7.17
N VAL A 430 16.76 0.17 6.46
CA VAL A 430 16.74 0.13 4.99
C VAL A 430 15.70 1.08 4.36
N ASN A 431 14.67 1.48 5.13
CA ASN A 431 13.62 2.41 4.71
C ASN A 431 13.76 3.81 5.34
N ASN A 432 14.78 4.03 6.18
CA ASN A 432 15.03 5.30 6.87
C ASN A 432 16.51 5.44 7.25
N GLU A 433 17.31 5.92 6.30
CA GLU A 433 18.77 6.06 6.43
C GLU A 433 19.19 7.36 7.13
N THR A 434 18.30 8.33 7.29
CA THR A 434 18.56 9.60 7.98
C THR A 434 18.11 9.61 9.43
N PHE A 435 17.46 8.55 9.90
CA PHE A 435 16.80 8.49 11.20
C PHE A 435 17.72 8.90 12.36
N GLU A 436 18.96 8.43 12.35
CA GLU A 436 19.93 8.75 13.39
C GLU A 436 20.39 10.20 13.37
N ASN A 437 20.47 10.82 12.19
CA ASN A 437 20.82 12.22 12.08
C ASN A 437 19.65 13.10 12.50
N ASP A 438 18.42 12.71 12.13
CA ASP A 438 17.20 13.43 12.54
C ASP A 438 17.03 13.41 14.07
N ILE A 439 17.35 12.30 14.74
CA ILE A 439 17.36 12.21 16.21
C ILE A 439 18.43 13.13 16.80
N THR A 440 19.65 13.12 16.26
CA THR A 440 20.73 14.03 16.67
C THR A 440 20.29 15.50 16.53
N ASN A 441 19.74 15.87 15.38
CA ASN A 441 19.28 17.22 15.09
C ASN A 441 18.16 17.64 16.04
N ALA A 442 17.21 16.74 16.35
CA ALA A 442 16.12 17.03 17.28
C ALA A 442 16.64 17.38 18.68
N ILE A 443 17.60 16.61 19.20
CA ILE A 443 18.21 16.85 20.52
C ILE A 443 18.98 18.18 20.52
N MET A 444 19.79 18.42 19.49
CA MET A 444 20.59 19.64 19.37
C MET A 444 19.73 20.90 19.21
N ARG A 445 18.63 20.81 18.44
CA ARG A 445 17.66 21.88 18.30
C ARG A 445 16.99 22.22 19.64
N VAL A 446 16.53 21.23 20.40
CA VAL A 446 15.92 21.46 21.72
C VAL A 446 16.93 22.08 22.69
N LYS A 447 18.20 21.63 22.65
CA LYS A 447 19.29 22.23 23.42
C LYS A 447 19.42 23.74 23.11
N GLU A 448 19.44 24.10 21.83
CA GLU A 448 19.54 25.51 21.39
C GLU A 448 18.30 26.33 21.75
N GLU A 449 17.11 25.81 21.48
CA GLU A 449 15.83 26.49 21.80
C GLU A 449 15.67 26.77 23.30
N LEU A 450 16.14 25.87 24.15
CA LEU A 450 16.07 26.05 25.60
C LEU A 450 17.27 26.81 26.17
N ASN A 451 18.35 27.00 25.39
CA ASN A 451 19.63 27.53 25.81
C ASN A 451 20.24 26.75 26.99
N ILE A 452 20.44 25.45 26.79
CA ILE A 452 20.98 24.51 27.79
C ILE A 452 22.40 24.06 27.36
N ASP A 453 23.28 23.87 28.33
CA ASP A 453 24.62 23.32 28.11
C ASP A 453 24.62 21.79 28.07
N LYS A 454 25.60 21.19 27.37
CA LYS A 454 25.65 19.73 27.21
C LYS A 454 25.65 18.97 28.55
N GLU A 455 26.27 19.54 29.58
CA GLU A 455 26.36 18.95 30.91
C GLU A 455 25.01 18.83 31.63
N ASP A 456 24.02 19.65 31.25
CA ASP A 456 22.67 19.66 31.82
C ASP A 456 21.67 18.79 31.03
N ILE A 457 22.17 17.98 30.09
CA ILE A 457 21.38 17.05 29.27
C ILE A 457 21.68 15.61 29.71
N VAL A 458 20.63 14.85 30.01
CA VAL A 458 20.70 13.43 30.33
C VAL A 458 19.82 12.62 29.39
N LEU A 459 20.41 11.64 28.72
CA LEU A 459 19.68 10.67 27.90
C LEU A 459 19.26 9.48 28.77
N TYR A 460 18.05 8.98 28.57
CA TYR A 460 17.48 7.93 29.40
C TYR A 460 16.61 6.95 28.60
N GLY A 461 16.75 5.66 28.87
CA GLY A 461 15.83 4.66 28.37
C GLY A 461 16.16 3.25 28.85
N ALA A 462 15.20 2.35 28.67
CA ALA A 462 15.34 0.92 28.99
C ALA A 462 15.03 0.03 27.78
N SER A 463 15.66 -1.15 27.69
CA SER A 463 15.45 -2.11 26.59
C SER A 463 15.76 -1.43 25.25
N LYS A 464 14.80 -1.39 24.32
CA LYS A 464 14.85 -0.57 23.11
C LYS A 464 15.26 0.89 23.36
N GLY A 465 14.72 1.49 24.42
CA GLY A 465 15.07 2.84 24.83
C GLY A 465 16.48 2.95 25.38
N GLY A 466 16.97 1.89 26.03
CA GLY A 466 18.35 1.80 26.50
C GLY A 466 19.32 1.83 25.33
N THR A 467 18.97 1.16 24.22
CA THR A 467 19.72 1.23 22.96
C THR A 467 19.88 2.68 22.50
N GLY A 468 18.78 3.43 22.40
CA GLY A 468 18.83 4.84 22.02
C GLY A 468 19.68 5.67 23.00
N SER A 469 19.43 5.53 24.31
CA SER A 469 20.17 6.24 25.34
C SER A 469 21.69 6.05 25.24
N LEU A 470 22.15 4.80 25.15
CA LEU A 470 23.58 4.48 25.04
C LEU A 470 24.17 4.93 23.71
N TYR A 471 23.46 4.68 22.60
CA TYR A 471 23.95 5.00 21.26
C TYR A 471 24.18 6.50 21.08
N TYR A 472 23.17 7.33 21.39
CA TYR A 472 23.29 8.79 21.26
C TYR A 472 24.11 9.41 22.39
N GLY A 473 24.14 8.79 23.57
CA GLY A 473 25.00 9.23 24.68
C GLY A 473 26.46 9.11 24.29
N SER A 474 26.81 8.03 23.58
CA SER A 474 28.13 7.82 23.00
C SER A 474 28.38 8.75 21.82
N LYS A 475 27.45 8.83 20.84
CA LYS A 475 27.61 9.62 19.60
C LYS A 475 27.76 11.13 19.84
N LEU A 476 27.04 11.68 20.83
CA LEU A 476 27.01 13.12 21.12
C LEU A 476 27.89 13.54 22.30
N ASP A 477 28.49 12.54 22.96
CA ASP A 477 29.16 12.62 24.26
C ASP A 477 28.32 13.37 25.31
N LEU A 478 27.11 12.86 25.54
CA LEU A 478 26.17 13.35 26.55
C LEU A 478 26.06 12.37 27.70
N LYS A 479 25.60 12.85 28.86
CA LYS A 479 25.31 11.97 29.98
C LYS A 479 24.20 11.01 29.59
N CYS A 480 24.34 9.73 29.92
CA CYS A 480 23.28 8.77 29.65
C CYS A 480 23.13 7.71 30.75
N LEU A 481 21.88 7.33 31.00
CA LEU A 481 21.53 6.11 31.70
C LEU A 481 20.83 5.16 30.74
N ALA A 482 21.47 4.02 30.45
CA ALA A 482 20.92 2.96 29.64
C ALA A 482 20.63 1.73 30.52
N VAL A 483 19.37 1.29 30.54
CA VAL A 483 18.95 0.14 31.33
C VAL A 483 18.68 -1.04 30.42
N ASP A 484 19.48 -2.09 30.55
CA ASP A 484 19.50 -3.31 29.75
C ASP A 484 19.34 -3.03 28.24
N PRO A 485 20.27 -2.27 27.62
CA PRO A 485 20.15 -1.88 26.21
C PRO A 485 20.19 -3.10 25.27
N ILE A 486 19.34 -3.09 24.23
CA ILE A 486 19.41 -4.08 23.14
C ILE A 486 20.49 -3.65 22.14
N ILE A 487 21.73 -4.10 22.38
CA ILE A 487 22.90 -3.77 21.55
C ILE A 487 22.98 -4.67 20.30
N SER A 488 22.53 -5.92 20.43
CA SER A 488 22.48 -6.88 19.33
C SER A 488 21.08 -7.47 19.17
N LEU A 489 20.67 -7.71 17.93
CA LEU A 489 19.41 -8.37 17.61
C LEU A 489 19.54 -9.89 17.46
N GLY A 490 20.73 -10.49 17.67
CA GLY A 490 20.97 -11.93 17.44
C GLY A 490 19.88 -12.86 18.00
N GLU A 491 19.63 -12.82 19.31
CA GLU A 491 18.54 -13.62 19.92
C GLU A 491 17.14 -13.14 19.54
N TYR A 492 16.94 -11.83 19.39
CA TYR A 492 15.65 -11.24 19.04
C TYR A 492 15.20 -11.58 17.60
N ASN A 493 16.16 -11.81 16.70
CA ASN A 493 15.94 -12.14 15.29
C ASN A 493 15.63 -13.64 15.07
N VAL A 494 15.78 -14.50 16.09
CA VAL A 494 15.45 -15.93 15.98
C VAL A 494 13.97 -16.11 15.66
N ARG A 495 13.10 -15.39 16.38
CA ARG A 495 11.64 -15.34 16.11
C ARG A 495 11.22 -14.08 15.36
N ASP A 496 12.14 -13.12 15.20
CA ASP A 496 11.92 -11.80 14.62
C ASP A 496 10.64 -11.12 15.16
N GLU A 497 10.46 -11.15 16.48
CA GLU A 497 9.22 -10.65 17.09
C GLU A 497 9.02 -9.14 16.87
N HIS A 498 10.09 -8.41 16.56
CA HIS A 498 10.09 -6.98 16.27
C HIS A 498 10.07 -6.65 14.77
N PHE A 499 10.11 -7.66 13.90
CA PHE A 499 10.22 -7.52 12.44
C PHE A 499 11.48 -6.75 11.98
N LEU A 500 12.59 -6.86 12.72
CA LEU A 500 13.83 -6.12 12.46
C LEU A 500 14.87 -6.91 11.66
N LYS A 501 14.77 -8.24 11.60
CA LYS A 501 15.74 -9.10 10.89
C LYS A 501 15.94 -8.64 9.45
N GLY A 502 17.16 -8.26 9.10
CA GLY A 502 17.51 -7.77 7.76
C GLY A 502 16.98 -6.38 7.38
N LEU A 503 16.34 -5.64 8.30
CA LEU A 503 15.84 -4.28 8.03
C LEU A 503 16.67 -3.18 8.72
N ARG A 504 17.56 -3.53 9.65
CA ARG A 504 18.56 -2.63 10.25
C ARG A 504 19.81 -3.42 10.65
N LYS A 505 20.89 -2.71 11.01
CA LYS A 505 22.11 -3.33 11.52
C LYS A 505 21.81 -4.22 12.74
N GLU A 506 22.30 -5.46 12.70
CA GLU A 506 22.01 -6.45 13.74
C GLU A 506 22.72 -6.10 15.05
N ASP A 507 24.03 -5.84 15.00
CA ASP A 507 24.86 -5.50 16.17
C ASP A 507 25.46 -4.10 16.01
N ILE A 508 25.29 -3.25 17.01
CA ILE A 508 25.79 -1.86 17.02
C ILE A 508 26.94 -1.65 18.01
N SER A 509 27.53 -2.72 18.58
CA SER A 509 28.63 -2.62 19.55
C SER A 509 29.81 -1.82 18.99
N ASP A 510 30.19 -2.08 17.75
CA ASP A 510 31.32 -1.39 17.10
C ASP A 510 31.05 0.10 16.93
N ASN A 511 29.82 0.49 16.56
CA ASN A 511 29.45 1.90 16.43
C ASN A 511 29.56 2.61 17.77
N ILE A 512 29.03 2.00 18.84
CA ILE A 512 29.07 2.56 20.19
C ILE A 512 30.54 2.74 20.63
N ASN A 513 31.35 1.69 20.50
CA ASN A 513 32.77 1.74 20.88
C ASN A 513 33.58 2.72 20.03
N GLU A 514 33.27 2.88 18.74
CA GLU A 514 33.90 3.89 17.89
C GLU A 514 33.60 5.31 18.38
N TYR A 515 32.33 5.61 18.69
CA TYR A 515 31.97 6.92 19.26
C TYR A 515 32.67 7.19 20.59
N LEU A 516 32.69 6.20 21.48
CA LEU A 516 33.37 6.33 22.78
C LEU A 516 34.88 6.53 22.65
N LYS A 517 35.51 5.95 21.63
CA LYS A 517 36.93 6.19 21.30
C LYS A 517 37.19 7.61 20.79
N THR A 518 36.22 8.21 20.08
CA THR A 518 36.35 9.59 19.59
C THR A 518 36.09 10.66 20.66
N GLY A 519 35.33 10.33 21.71
CA GLY A 519 35.07 11.19 22.86
C GLY A 519 34.17 10.52 23.89
N SER A 520 34.57 10.55 25.16
CA SER A 520 33.77 10.03 26.28
C SER A 520 34.03 10.80 27.58
N GLU A 521 33.89 12.13 27.52
CA GLU A 521 34.07 13.01 28.67
C GLU A 521 32.85 12.98 29.61
N SER A 522 31.64 12.82 29.05
CA SER A 522 30.40 12.76 29.82
C SER A 522 30.22 11.40 30.50
N GLU A 523 29.71 11.40 31.73
CA GLU A 523 29.42 10.18 32.50
C GLU A 523 28.29 9.33 31.86
N LYS A 524 28.52 8.02 31.72
CA LYS A 524 27.58 7.08 31.12
C LYS A 524 27.38 5.90 32.04
N TYR A 525 26.13 5.59 32.36
CA TYR A 525 25.79 4.45 33.22
C TYR A 525 25.00 3.43 32.42
N ILE A 526 25.42 2.17 32.54
CA ILE A 526 24.72 1.03 31.95
C ILE A 526 24.34 0.08 33.08
N ILE A 527 23.04 -0.10 33.29
CA ILE A 527 22.52 -1.12 34.23
C ILE A 527 22.21 -2.37 33.42
N GLY A 528 22.84 -3.49 33.73
CA GLY A 528 22.54 -4.80 33.16
C GLY A 528 22.38 -5.84 34.26
N SER A 529 22.05 -7.07 33.90
CA SER A 529 21.99 -8.18 34.84
C SER A 529 22.57 -9.43 34.20
N GLU A 530 23.46 -10.12 34.91
CA GLU A 530 23.97 -11.43 34.50
C GLU A 530 22.87 -12.50 34.36
N ASN A 531 21.70 -12.31 35.00
CA ASN A 531 20.52 -13.15 34.83
C ASN A 531 19.85 -12.98 33.44
N VAL A 532 20.30 -12.01 32.63
CA VAL A 532 19.94 -11.83 31.22
C VAL A 532 21.22 -11.97 30.38
N PRO A 533 21.72 -13.20 30.17
CA PRO A 533 23.10 -13.43 29.73
C PRO A 533 23.43 -12.80 28.38
N PHE A 534 22.49 -12.84 27.43
CA PHE A 534 22.69 -12.31 26.09
C PHE A 534 23.01 -10.82 26.11
N ASN A 535 22.09 -10.00 26.64
CA ASN A 535 22.30 -8.55 26.72
C ASN A 535 23.52 -8.20 27.58
N PHE A 536 23.69 -8.88 28.71
CA PHE A 536 24.83 -8.65 29.59
C PHE A 536 26.18 -8.92 28.93
N SER A 537 26.26 -9.95 28.08
CA SER A 537 27.47 -10.24 27.31
C SER A 537 27.80 -9.14 26.30
N HIS A 538 26.79 -8.50 25.70
CA HIS A 538 27.00 -7.37 24.78
C HIS A 538 27.33 -6.08 25.54
N ILE A 539 26.70 -5.82 26.68
CA ILE A 539 27.04 -4.70 27.58
C ILE A 539 28.50 -4.81 28.03
N SER A 540 28.98 -6.02 28.30
CA SER A 540 30.36 -6.26 28.76
C SER A 540 31.41 -5.82 27.75
N LYS A 541 31.11 -5.91 26.44
CA LYS A 541 31.96 -5.51 25.32
C LYS A 541 32.01 -3.99 25.07
N ILE A 542 31.22 -3.21 25.79
CA ILE A 542 31.23 -1.75 25.67
C ILE A 542 32.41 -1.20 26.47
N GLU A 543 33.27 -0.47 25.78
CA GLU A 543 34.55 0.05 26.27
C GLU A 543 34.64 1.56 26.00
N GLY A 544 35.04 2.30 27.02
CA GLY A 544 35.25 3.74 26.94
C GLY A 544 35.46 4.35 28.31
N ASP A 545 36.08 5.53 28.33
CA ASP A 545 36.29 6.28 29.57
C ASP A 545 34.95 6.79 30.14
N ASN A 546 34.88 6.99 31.45
CA ASN A 546 33.68 7.48 32.16
C ASN A 546 32.41 6.62 31.96
N ILE A 547 32.57 5.33 31.67
CA ILE A 547 31.47 4.36 31.61
C ILE A 547 31.42 3.54 32.90
N VAL A 548 30.27 3.56 33.55
CA VAL A 548 29.98 2.74 34.74
C VAL A 548 28.99 1.66 34.37
N LYS A 549 29.44 0.40 34.37
CA LYS A 549 28.61 -0.79 34.16
C LYS A 549 28.19 -1.36 35.50
N LEU A 550 26.89 -1.37 35.80
CA LEU A 550 26.31 -1.91 37.02
C LEU A 550 25.67 -3.26 36.73
N ASN A 551 26.20 -4.33 37.32
CA ASN A 551 25.57 -5.65 37.30
C ASN A 551 24.56 -5.75 38.44
N LYS A 552 23.28 -5.87 38.12
CA LYS A 552 22.21 -6.12 39.08
C LYS A 552 21.98 -7.62 39.19
N VAL A 553 22.38 -8.20 40.31
CA VAL A 553 22.05 -9.56 40.69
C VAL A 553 20.81 -9.53 41.58
N ASP A 554 19.68 -9.98 41.06
CA ASP A 554 18.38 -9.96 41.75
C ASP A 554 17.56 -11.18 41.31
N GLU A 555 17.02 -11.94 42.27
CA GLU A 555 16.23 -13.15 42.01
C GLU A 555 14.92 -12.89 41.25
N HIS A 556 14.44 -11.64 41.25
CA HIS A 556 13.25 -11.20 40.52
C HIS A 556 13.54 -10.84 39.07
N ILE A 557 14.81 -10.78 38.67
CA ILE A 557 15.21 -10.61 37.27
C ILE A 557 15.33 -11.99 36.64
N LYS A 558 14.33 -12.38 35.85
CA LYS A 558 14.27 -13.68 35.16
C LYS A 558 14.37 -13.53 33.64
N ALA A 559 14.05 -12.36 33.12
CA ALA A 559 14.14 -12.04 31.71
C ALA A 559 14.44 -10.53 31.50
N HIS A 560 14.80 -10.19 30.27
CA HIS A 560 15.05 -8.82 29.80
C HIS A 560 14.06 -7.75 30.31
N PRO A 561 12.72 -7.95 30.26
CA PRO A 561 11.78 -6.92 30.74
C PRO A 561 11.85 -6.64 32.24
N ASP A 562 12.46 -7.53 33.04
CA ASP A 562 12.49 -7.44 34.49
C ASP A 562 13.57 -6.49 35.00
N VAL A 563 14.67 -6.29 34.26
CA VAL A 563 15.81 -5.48 34.71
C VAL A 563 15.37 -4.05 35.05
N SER A 564 14.59 -3.42 34.15
CA SER A 564 14.12 -2.05 34.35
C SER A 564 13.19 -1.90 35.55
N ARG A 565 12.28 -2.87 35.77
CA ARG A 565 11.30 -2.79 36.87
C ARG A 565 11.96 -3.00 38.23
N ASN A 566 13.00 -3.82 38.30
CA ASN A 566 13.71 -4.15 39.54
C ASN A 566 14.90 -3.22 39.84
N THR A 567 15.09 -2.14 39.06
CA THR A 567 16.18 -1.17 39.28
C THR A 567 15.71 0.28 39.31
N ILE A 568 14.41 0.53 39.52
CA ILE A 568 13.84 1.89 39.58
C ILE A 568 14.53 2.79 40.62
N PRO A 569 14.84 2.33 41.86
CA PRO A 569 15.56 3.16 42.83
C PRO A 569 16.94 3.61 42.32
N GLU A 570 17.73 2.69 41.77
CA GLU A 570 19.04 2.98 41.20
C GLU A 570 18.94 3.93 40.02
N GLN A 571 17.95 3.72 39.14
CA GLN A 571 17.68 4.62 38.01
C GLN A 571 17.40 6.05 38.47
N LEU A 572 16.48 6.23 39.43
CA LEU A 572 16.14 7.56 39.94
C LEU A 572 17.31 8.23 40.65
N MET A 573 18.10 7.47 41.41
CA MET A 573 19.32 7.98 42.04
C MET A 573 20.31 8.50 41.00
N ILE A 574 20.62 7.69 39.97
CA ILE A 574 21.59 8.04 38.94
C ILE A 574 21.10 9.24 38.12
N LEU A 575 19.83 9.26 37.71
CA LEU A 575 19.27 10.37 36.94
C LEU A 575 19.35 11.69 37.72
N ASN A 576 18.98 11.69 39.01
CA ASN A 576 19.07 12.90 39.82
C ASN A 576 20.51 13.32 40.08
N LYS A 577 21.44 12.37 40.27
CA LYS A 577 22.89 12.66 40.35
C LYS A 577 23.38 13.38 39.10
N MET A 578 23.10 12.81 37.92
CA MET A 578 23.52 13.36 36.63
C MET A 578 22.96 14.75 36.40
N LEU A 579 21.66 14.94 36.70
CA LEU A 579 20.97 16.21 36.56
C LEU A 579 21.44 17.25 37.59
N LEU A 580 22.01 16.85 38.73
CA LEU A 580 22.58 17.80 39.71
C LEU A 580 24.06 18.12 39.44
N ASN A 581 24.67 17.50 38.44
CA ASN A 581 26.10 17.65 38.12
C ASN A 581 27.02 17.30 39.33
N ILE A 582 26.60 16.36 40.19
CA ILE A 582 27.35 15.98 41.39
C ILE A 582 28.38 14.89 41.06
N LYS A 583 29.64 15.13 41.44
CA LYS A 583 30.70 14.12 41.51
C LYS A 583 30.71 13.53 42.93
N PHE A 584 30.69 12.21 43.04
CA PHE A 584 30.85 11.48 44.31
C PHE A 584 32.20 10.81 44.35
#